data_AF-A0A318TIK6-F1
#
_entry.id   AF-A0A318TIK6-F1
#
_cell.length_a   1.000
_cell.length_b   1.000
_cell.length_c   1.000
_cell.angle_alpha   90.00
_cell.angle_beta   90.00
_cell.angle_gamma   90.00
#
_symmetry.space_group_name_H-M   'P 1'
#
loop_
_entity.id
_entity.type
_entity.pdbx_description
1 polymer ?
#
loop_
_entity_poly.entity_id
_entity_poly.type
_entity_poly.pdbx_seq_one_letter_code
_entity_poly.pdbx_strand_id
1 'polypeptide(L)'
;MSRDSLGGDEDLDLLLTIGARVRMNALGRARHPRYGLREGTIVGCGSPSSRRVKFDDRKTVLSIYKGYLEVLPNKRGSRNTSDLRSEL
;
A
#
# COMPACT_ATOMS: atom_id res chain seq x y z
N MET A 1 13.84 -27.86 9.71
CA MET A 1 13.13 -27.07 8.69
C MET A 1 12.79 -25.72 9.32
N SER A 2 13.64 -24.72 9.12
CA SER A 2 13.51 -23.39 9.73
C SER A 2 12.26 -22.67 9.22
N ARG A 3 11.45 -22.15 10.14
CA ARG A 3 10.22 -21.39 9.90
C ARG A 3 10.46 -19.88 10.06
N ASP A 4 11.54 -19.36 9.50
CA ASP A 4 11.89 -17.95 9.63
C ASP A 4 11.53 -17.20 8.35
N SER A 5 10.24 -17.02 8.01
CA SER A 5 9.83 -16.16 6.87
C SER A 5 8.37 -15.67 6.84
N LEU A 6 7.50 -15.95 7.81
CA LEU A 6 6.07 -15.57 7.70
C LEU A 6 5.72 -14.15 8.16
N GLY A 7 6.69 -13.32 8.56
CA GLY A 7 6.42 -11.98 9.11
C GLY A 7 6.14 -10.88 8.07
N GLY A 8 6.43 -11.09 6.77
CA GLY A 8 6.37 -10.01 5.78
C GLY A 8 4.98 -9.71 5.21
N ASP A 9 4.10 -10.72 5.15
CA ASP A 9 2.78 -10.58 4.52
C ASP A 9 1.75 -9.95 5.48
N GLU A 10 1.87 -10.18 6.78
CA GLU A 10 1.00 -9.59 7.80
C GLU A 10 1.18 -8.08 7.89
N ASP A 11 2.42 -7.60 7.78
CA ASP A 11 2.75 -6.16 7.74
C ASP A 11 2.13 -5.48 6.52
N LEU A 12 2.13 -6.15 5.36
CA LEU A 12 1.47 -5.63 4.15
C LEU A 12 -0.04 -5.49 4.34
N ASP A 13 -0.66 -6.38 5.11
CA ASP A 13 -2.11 -6.35 5.33
C ASP A 13 -2.55 -5.17 6.20
N LEU A 14 -1.74 -4.82 7.18
CA LEU A 14 -1.92 -3.64 8.02
C LEU A 14 -1.70 -2.34 7.24
N LEU A 15 -0.69 -2.31 6.36
CA LEU A 15 -0.33 -1.13 5.59
C LEU A 15 -1.24 -0.89 4.38
N LEU A 16 -1.72 -1.95 3.73
CA LEU A 16 -2.56 -1.87 2.53
C LEU A 16 -4.05 -1.78 2.88
N THR A 17 -4.44 -0.85 3.74
CA THR A 17 -5.83 -0.63 4.16
C THR A 17 -6.54 0.42 3.30
N ILE A 18 -7.88 0.49 3.39
CA ILE A 18 -8.68 1.47 2.66
C ILE A 18 -8.22 2.88 3.04
N GLY A 19 -7.99 3.73 2.03
CA GLY A 19 -7.47 5.09 2.18
C GLY A 19 -5.95 5.19 2.06
N ALA A 20 -5.21 4.07 2.14
CA ALA A 20 -3.77 4.08 1.96
C ALA A 20 -3.38 4.52 0.53
N ARG A 21 -2.35 5.36 0.46
CA ARG A 21 -1.73 5.79 -0.78
C ARG A 21 -0.72 4.77 -1.23
N VAL A 22 -0.78 4.39 -2.49
CA VAL A 22 0.05 3.33 -3.06
C VAL A 22 0.54 3.70 -4.45
N ARG A 23 1.63 3.07 -4.86
CA ARG A 23 2.04 2.95 -6.26
C ARG A 23 2.48 1.52 -6.56
N MET A 24 2.78 1.22 -7.81
CA MET A 24 3.34 -0.07 -8.19
C MET A 24 4.84 -0.13 -7.89
N ASN A 25 5.29 -1.20 -7.24
CA ASN A 25 6.71 -1.53 -7.10
C ASN A 25 7.32 -1.99 -8.44
N ALA A 26 8.63 -2.23 -8.48
CA ALA A 26 9.33 -2.60 -9.73
C ALA A 26 8.69 -3.80 -10.47
N LEU A 27 8.27 -4.84 -9.73
CA LEU A 27 7.62 -6.02 -10.29
C LEU A 27 6.21 -5.70 -10.83
N GLY A 28 5.44 -4.92 -10.06
CA GLY A 28 4.13 -4.41 -10.48
C GLY A 28 4.21 -3.58 -11.75
N ARG A 29 5.25 -2.73 -11.88
CA ARG A 29 5.49 -1.92 -13.07
C ARG A 29 5.79 -2.76 -14.31
N ALA A 30 6.62 -3.79 -14.17
CA ALA A 30 6.94 -4.70 -15.27
C ALA A 30 5.70 -5.45 -15.79
N ARG A 31 4.77 -5.84 -14.89
CA ARG A 31 3.54 -6.55 -15.26
C ARG A 31 2.39 -5.62 -15.68
N HIS A 32 2.42 -4.36 -15.27
CA HIS A 32 1.39 -3.37 -15.56
C HIS A 32 1.97 -2.08 -16.18
N PRO A 33 2.61 -2.13 -17.36
CA PRO A 33 3.32 -0.97 -17.94
C PRO A 33 2.43 0.26 -18.17
N ARG A 34 1.12 0.07 -18.38
CA ARG A 34 0.15 1.18 -18.56
C ARG A 34 -0.22 1.90 -17.25
N TYR A 35 0.04 1.27 -16.11
CA TYR A 35 -0.40 1.74 -14.79
C TYR A 35 0.76 1.90 -13.80
N GLY A 36 1.93 1.33 -14.11
CA GLY A 36 3.05 1.17 -13.19
C GLY A 36 3.61 2.47 -12.61
N LEU A 37 3.53 3.57 -13.35
CA LEU A 37 4.07 4.85 -12.90
C LEU A 37 3.06 5.68 -12.09
N ARG A 38 1.83 5.17 -11.90
CA ARG A 38 0.74 5.94 -11.31
C ARG A 38 0.62 5.65 -9.83
N GLU A 39 0.25 6.69 -9.10
CA GLU A 39 -0.21 6.57 -7.73
C GLU A 39 -1.72 6.36 -7.68
N GLY A 40 -2.19 5.80 -6.57
CA GLY A 40 -3.60 5.59 -6.33
C GLY A 40 -3.92 5.38 -4.86
N THR A 41 -5.20 5.23 -4.60
CA THR A 41 -5.74 4.99 -3.27
C THR A 41 -6.42 3.64 -3.23
N ILE A 42 -6.19 2.88 -2.16
CA ILE A 42 -6.97 1.67 -1.88
C ILE A 42 -8.39 2.08 -1.51
N VAL A 43 -9.38 1.58 -2.25
CA VAL A 43 -10.80 1.87 -2.06
C VAL A 43 -11.60 0.64 -1.64
N GLY A 44 -10.94 -0.51 -1.48
CA GLY A 44 -11.58 -1.72 -1.00
C GLY A 44 -10.68 -2.95 -1.07
N CYS A 45 -11.21 -4.07 -0.60
CA CYS A 45 -10.59 -5.39 -0.71
C CYS A 45 -11.23 -6.13 -1.90
N GLY A 46 -10.41 -6.82 -2.70
CA GLY A 46 -10.90 -7.68 -3.78
C GLY A 46 -10.95 -9.14 -3.32
N SER A 47 -9.78 -9.71 -3.08
CA SER A 47 -9.57 -11.01 -2.43
C SER A 47 -8.63 -10.85 -1.22
N PRO A 48 -8.39 -11.92 -0.44
CA PRO A 48 -7.37 -11.91 0.60
C PRO A 48 -5.96 -11.63 0.09
N SER A 49 -5.69 -11.68 -1.22
CA SER A 49 -4.38 -11.37 -1.81
C SER A 49 -4.40 -10.10 -2.67
N SER A 50 -5.54 -9.40 -2.77
CA SER A 50 -5.68 -8.24 -3.64
C SER A 50 -6.36 -7.04 -2.98
N ARG A 51 -6.08 -5.86 -3.54
CA ARG A 51 -6.69 -4.59 -3.16
C ARG A 51 -7.31 -3.92 -4.37
N ARG A 52 -8.46 -3.31 -4.16
CA ARG A 52 -9.12 -2.48 -5.16
C ARG A 52 -8.50 -1.09 -5.09
N VAL A 53 -7.80 -0.69 -6.15
CA VAL A 53 -7.07 0.58 -6.23
C VAL A 53 -7.74 1.49 -7.25
N LYS A 54 -8.01 2.73 -6.85
CA LYS A 54 -8.38 3.82 -7.75
C LYS A 54 -7.12 4.64 -8.02
N PHE A 55 -6.56 4.53 -9.21
CA PHE A 55 -5.46 5.38 -9.66
C PHE A 55 -5.97 6.79 -9.96
N ASP A 56 -5.19 7.81 -9.61
CA ASP A 56 -5.68 9.20 -9.53
C ASP A 56 -6.24 9.76 -10.84
N ASP A 57 -5.61 9.40 -11.94
CA ASP A 57 -5.95 9.87 -13.29
C ASP A 57 -6.74 8.82 -14.08
N ARG A 58 -7.40 7.88 -13.39
CA ARG A 58 -8.28 6.87 -13.98
C ARG A 58 -9.66 6.86 -13.33
N LYS A 59 -10.68 6.67 -14.17
CA LYS A 59 -12.06 6.46 -13.72
C LYS A 59 -12.30 5.04 -13.18
N THR A 60 -11.49 4.08 -13.62
CA THR A 60 -11.66 2.65 -13.32
C THR A 60 -10.92 2.23 -12.06
N VAL A 61 -11.59 1.48 -11.19
CA VAL A 61 -10.99 0.80 -10.04
C VAL A 61 -10.46 -0.57 -10.49
N LEU A 62 -9.21 -0.89 -10.15
CA LEU A 62 -8.56 -2.16 -10.52
C LEU A 62 -8.28 -3.03 -9.29
N SER A 63 -8.43 -4.34 -9.43
CA SER A 63 -7.98 -5.31 -8.42
C SER A 63 -6.51 -5.64 -8.65
N ILE A 64 -5.64 -5.26 -7.72
CA ILE A 64 -4.19 -5.41 -7.82
C ILE A 64 -3.69 -6.36 -6.72
N TYR A 65 -2.79 -7.27 -7.07
CA TYR A 65 -2.13 -8.16 -6.11
C TYR A 65 -1.28 -7.35 -5.12
N LYS A 66 -1.41 -7.63 -3.82
CA LYS A 66 -0.75 -6.88 -2.75
C LYS A 66 0.76 -6.77 -2.93
N GLY A 67 1.42 -7.86 -3.33
CA GLY A 67 2.87 -7.89 -3.56
C GLY A 67 3.36 -7.04 -4.74
N TYR A 68 2.47 -6.39 -5.51
CA TYR A 68 2.84 -5.41 -6.53
C TYR A 68 2.74 -3.97 -6.04
N LEU A 69 2.19 -3.74 -4.85
CA LEU A 69 1.97 -2.42 -4.29
C LEU A 69 3.09 -2.07 -3.30
N GLU A 70 3.46 -0.80 -3.29
CA GLU A 70 4.24 -0.19 -2.21
C GLU A 70 3.43 0.98 -1.64
N VAL A 71 3.41 1.13 -0.31
CA VAL A 71 2.72 2.22 0.36
C VAL A 71 3.54 3.50 0.29
N LEU A 72 2.87 4.61 -0.01
CA LEU A 72 3.47 5.93 0.00
C LEU A 72 3.21 6.61 1.35
N PRO A 73 4.19 7.37 1.87
CA PRO A 73 3.98 8.14 3.09
C PRO A 73 2.81 9.10 2.88
N ASN A 74 1.79 8.96 3.71
CA ASN A 74 0.62 9.82 3.62
C ASN A 74 1.05 11.22 4.06
N LYS A 75 0.96 12.22 3.18
CA LYS A 75 1.25 13.62 3.54
C LYS A 75 0.34 14.15 4.65
N ARG A 76 -0.76 13.45 4.95
CA ARG A 76 -1.66 13.74 6.06
C ARG A 76 -1.38 12.79 7.21
N GLY A 77 -0.53 13.22 8.14
CA GLY A 77 -0.33 12.53 9.41
C GLY A 77 1.05 11.93 9.61
N SER A 78 2.11 12.70 9.37
CA SER A 78 3.22 12.69 10.33
C SER A 78 2.64 13.23 11.65
N ARG A 79 1.99 12.35 12.42
CA ARG A 79 1.82 12.60 13.85
C ARG A 79 3.17 12.19 14.43
N ASN A 80 4.08 13.16 14.48
CA ASN A 80 5.32 13.02 15.23
C ASN A 80 4.95 12.63 16.66
N THR A 81 5.04 11.35 17.01
CA THR A 81 5.04 10.89 18.40
C THR A 81 6.43 11.12 18.99
N SER A 82 6.89 12.38 18.97
CA SER A 82 8.10 12.82 19.68
C SER A 82 7.79 13.84 20.78
N ASP A 83 6.54 14.31 20.92
CA ASP A 83 6.14 15.31 21.92
C ASP A 83 5.49 14.68 23.16
N LEU A 84 6.16 13.70 23.78
CA LEU A 84 5.77 13.18 25.12
C LEU A 84 6.96 13.00 26.06
N ARG A 85 7.98 13.87 25.95
CA ARG A 85 9.01 14.02 26.99
C ARG A 85 9.48 15.47 27.06
N SER A 86 8.76 16.30 27.79
CA SER A 86 9.27 17.39 28.65
C SER A 86 8.09 18.24 29.11
N GLU A 87 8.10 18.66 30.37
CA GLU A 87 6.99 19.19 31.20
C GLU A 87 6.24 18.05 31.92
N LEU A 88 6.47 17.76 33.21
CA LEU A 88 7.15 18.43 34.32
C LEU A 88 7.81 17.38 35.24
#